data_AF-A0A831LLT1-F1
#
_entry.id   AF-A0A831LLT1-F1
#
_cell.length_a   1.000
_cell.length_b   1.000
_cell.length_c   1.000
_cell.angle_alpha   90.00
_cell.angle_beta   90.00
_cell.angle_gamma   90.00
#
_symmetry.space_group_name_H-M   'P 1'
#
loop_
_entity.id
_entity.type
_entity.pdbx_description
1 polymer ?
#
loop_
_entity_poly.entity_id
_entity_poly.type
_entity_poly.pdbx_seq_one_letter_code
_entity_poly.pdbx_strand_id
1 'polypeptide(L)'
;MAKIVFAMNQSLDGYVDHQEFAPDATLFRHFIEKARGLTGSVYGRHLYEIMRYWDEDHPGWSPDEQDFAAAWRRQHKWVVSRSLTSVGPNATLVADNLEAVIRRLKNELAGEIEVGGPDLARSLTELGLIDEYQLYIHPVVLGRGKPFFAAPRPPLRLVASDRIGERTIRLSYVPA
;
A
#
# COMPACT_ATOMS: atom_id res chain seq x y z
N MET A 1 14.71 5.87 -12.01
CA MET A 1 13.27 5.59 -12.15
C MET A 1 12.76 5.02 -10.85
N ALA A 2 11.59 5.47 -10.40
CA ALA A 2 10.94 4.94 -9.22
C ALA A 2 10.31 3.57 -9.52
N LYS A 3 10.31 2.69 -8.51
CA LYS A 3 9.59 1.43 -8.55
C LYS A 3 8.17 1.61 -8.02
N ILE A 4 7.21 0.99 -8.68
CA ILE A 4 5.81 0.92 -8.22
C ILE A 4 5.60 -0.41 -7.53
N VAL A 5 5.34 -0.36 -6.22
CA VAL A 5 5.25 -1.54 -5.36
C VAL A 5 3.84 -1.69 -4.84
N PHE A 6 3.13 -2.75 -5.20
CA PHE A 6 1.84 -3.08 -4.56
C PHE A 6 2.09 -3.83 -3.25
N ALA A 7 1.77 -3.22 -2.12
CA ALA A 7 2.05 -3.77 -0.80
C ALA A 7 0.83 -3.68 0.11
N MET A 8 0.37 -4.81 0.67
CA MET A 8 -0.74 -4.83 1.63
C MET A 8 -0.65 -5.98 2.62
N ASN A 9 -1.32 -5.80 3.76
CA ASN A 9 -1.65 -6.88 4.67
C ASN A 9 -2.71 -7.82 4.06
N GLN A 10 -2.53 -9.11 4.30
CA GLN A 10 -3.30 -10.18 3.71
C GLN A 10 -3.52 -11.30 4.74
N SER A 11 -4.71 -11.90 4.76
CA SER A 11 -4.99 -13.14 5.46
C SER A 11 -4.35 -14.35 4.79
N LEU A 12 -4.24 -15.48 5.49
CA LEU A 12 -3.66 -16.72 4.96
C LEU A 12 -4.41 -17.21 3.71
N ASP A 13 -5.72 -16.99 3.65
CA ASP A 13 -6.60 -17.35 2.54
C ASP A 13 -6.76 -16.24 1.47
N GLY A 14 -5.94 -15.18 1.53
CA GLY A 14 -5.74 -14.25 0.41
C GLY A 14 -6.60 -13.00 0.42
N TYR A 15 -7.25 -12.67 1.54
CA TYR A 15 -8.10 -11.48 1.67
C TYR A 15 -7.38 -10.32 2.36
N VAL A 16 -7.63 -9.11 1.88
CA VAL A 16 -7.16 -7.85 2.47
C VAL A 16 -8.23 -7.36 3.44
N ASP A 17 -7.77 -6.95 4.63
CA ASP A 17 -8.59 -6.36 5.67
C ASP A 17 -7.73 -5.36 6.49
N HIS A 18 -8.39 -4.43 7.17
CA HIS A 18 -7.77 -3.34 7.93
C HIS A 18 -8.02 -3.43 9.44
N GLN A 19 -8.82 -4.39 9.89
CA GLN A 19 -9.29 -4.52 11.27
C GLN A 19 -8.99 -5.91 11.86
N GLU A 20 -9.06 -6.96 11.05
CA GLU A 20 -9.05 -8.36 11.52
C GLU A 20 -7.65 -8.91 11.86
N PHE A 21 -6.58 -8.22 11.47
CA PHE A 21 -5.19 -8.61 11.75
C PHE A 21 -4.29 -7.40 11.97
N ALA A 22 -4.60 -6.65 13.02
CA ALA A 22 -3.77 -5.53 13.45
C ALA A 22 -2.30 -5.95 13.65
N PRO A 23 -1.34 -5.10 13.25
CA PRO A 23 0.08 -5.42 13.37
C PRO A 23 0.51 -5.52 14.84
N ASP A 24 1.40 -6.46 15.13
CA ASP A 24 2.16 -6.43 16.39
C ASP A 24 3.17 -5.26 16.39
N ALA A 25 3.80 -4.98 17.53
CA ALA A 25 4.74 -3.86 17.66
C ALA A 25 5.95 -3.98 16.71
N THR A 26 6.39 -5.19 16.37
CA THR A 26 7.52 -5.39 15.47
C THR A 26 7.12 -5.08 14.03
N LEU A 27 5.96 -5.59 13.60
CA LEU A 27 5.41 -5.29 12.29
C LEU A 27 5.04 -3.81 12.14
N PHE A 28 4.51 -3.18 13.19
CA PHE A 28 4.15 -1.78 13.13
C PHE A 28 5.39 -0.88 12.98
N ARG A 29 6.48 -1.14 13.73
CA ARG A 29 7.76 -0.45 13.52
C ARG A 29 8.33 -0.68 12.12
N HIS A 30 8.19 -1.88 11.57
CA HIS A 30 8.55 -2.13 10.17
C HIS A 30 7.76 -1.24 9.20
N PHE A 31 6.45 -1.04 9.43
CA PHE A 31 5.65 -0.13 8.62
C PHE A 31 6.02 1.34 8.81
N ILE A 32 6.43 1.76 10.00
CA ILE A 32 6.97 3.11 10.24
C ILE A 32 8.23 3.34 9.40
N GLU A 33 9.20 2.43 9.45
CA GLU A 33 10.44 2.54 8.68
C GLU A 33 10.19 2.49 7.18
N LYS A 34 9.29 1.61 6.73
CA LYS A 34 8.85 1.58 5.34
C LYS A 34 8.24 2.93 4.95
N ALA A 35 7.31 3.46 5.74
CA ALA A 35 6.71 4.75 5.46
C ALA A 35 7.75 5.88 5.43
N ARG A 36 8.76 5.84 6.29
CA ARG A 36 9.84 6.84 6.27
C ARG A 36 10.67 6.79 4.98
N GLY A 37 10.87 5.61 4.41
CA GLY A 37 11.70 5.38 3.22
C GLY A 37 10.99 5.52 1.87
N LEU A 38 9.66 5.55 1.83
CA LEU A 38 8.92 5.70 0.57
C LEU A 38 9.03 7.13 0.02
N THR A 39 9.12 7.22 -1.30
CA THR A 39 9.04 8.47 -2.05
C THR A 39 7.63 9.04 -2.04
N GLY A 40 6.63 8.16 -2.01
CA GLY A 40 5.22 8.52 -1.89
C GLY A 40 4.32 7.31 -2.04
N SER A 41 3.01 7.55 -2.07
CA SER A 41 2.01 6.48 -2.15
C SER A 41 0.91 6.81 -3.14
N VAL A 42 0.37 5.81 -3.83
CA VAL A 42 -0.81 5.90 -4.67
C VAL A 42 -1.94 5.10 -4.03
N TYR A 43 -3.06 5.75 -3.77
CA TYR A 43 -4.21 5.13 -3.13
C TYR A 43 -5.44 5.15 -4.03
N GLY A 44 -6.21 4.07 -4.02
CA GLY A 44 -7.62 4.14 -4.43
C GLY A 44 -8.46 4.85 -3.37
N ARG A 45 -9.58 5.44 -3.78
CA ARG A 45 -10.51 6.21 -2.91
C ARG A 45 -10.75 5.57 -1.53
N HIS A 46 -11.22 4.33 -1.49
CA HIS A 46 -11.67 3.70 -0.24
C HIS A 46 -10.54 3.54 0.79
N LEU A 47 -9.37 3.05 0.35
CA LEU A 47 -8.22 2.93 1.24
C LEU A 47 -7.71 4.30 1.66
N TYR A 48 -7.69 5.28 0.74
CA TYR A 48 -7.30 6.64 1.10
C TYR A 48 -8.18 7.18 2.23
N GLU A 49 -9.50 7.08 2.11
CA GLU A 49 -10.46 7.55 3.13
C GLU A 49 -10.23 6.89 4.49
N ILE A 50 -9.90 5.59 4.55
CA ILE A 50 -9.51 4.91 5.79
C ILE A 50 -8.21 5.49 6.35
N MET A 51 -7.19 5.64 5.50
CA MET A 51 -5.87 6.14 5.90
C MET A 51 -5.89 7.62 6.33
N ARG A 52 -6.92 8.38 5.99
CA ARG A 52 -7.11 9.76 6.49
C ARG A 52 -7.27 9.84 8.00
N TYR A 53 -7.45 8.73 8.70
CA TYR A 53 -7.28 8.65 10.15
C TYR A 53 -5.98 9.31 10.63
N TRP A 54 -4.90 9.19 9.84
CA TRP A 54 -3.57 9.73 10.14
C TRP A 54 -3.37 11.20 9.75
N ASP A 55 -4.38 11.88 9.18
CA ASP A 55 -4.31 13.32 8.86
C ASP A 55 -4.28 14.17 10.14
N GLU A 56 -5.01 13.74 11.17
CA GLU A 56 -5.22 14.48 12.41
C GLU A 56 -4.52 13.80 13.58
N ASP A 57 -4.08 14.57 14.58
CA ASP A 57 -3.52 14.01 15.80
C ASP A 57 -4.66 13.53 16.72
N HIS A 58 -4.55 12.31 17.25
CA HIS A 58 -5.55 11.76 18.17
C HIS A 58 -5.02 11.65 19.60
N PRO A 59 -5.79 12.11 20.61
CA PRO A 59 -5.46 11.86 22.01
C PRO A 59 -5.38 10.35 22.29
N GLY A 60 -4.28 9.91 22.90
CA GLY A 60 -4.07 8.50 23.27
C GLY A 60 -3.21 7.70 22.29
N TRP A 61 -2.76 8.29 21.18
CA TRP A 61 -1.73 7.65 20.36
C TRP A 61 -0.45 7.39 21.15
N SER A 62 0.04 6.16 21.02
CA SER A 62 1.39 5.76 21.41
C SER A 62 2.46 6.52 20.60
N PRO A 63 3.72 6.53 21.07
CA PRO A 63 4.82 7.14 20.30
C PRO A 63 4.97 6.55 18.89
N ASP A 64 4.77 5.24 18.73
CA ASP A 64 4.86 4.58 17.42
C ASP A 64 3.73 5.04 16.47
N GLU A 65 2.51 5.28 16.99
CA GLU A 65 1.40 5.79 16.18
C GLU A 65 1.64 7.24 15.75
N GLN A 66 2.19 8.07 16.64
CA GLN A 66 2.60 9.44 16.31
C GLN A 66 3.70 9.44 15.24
N ASP A 67 4.67 8.55 15.36
CA ASP A 67 5.76 8.36 14.40
C ASP A 67 5.26 7.90 13.03
N PHE A 68 4.32 6.94 13.01
CA PHE A 68 3.67 6.51 11.78
C PHE A 68 2.90 7.65 11.13
N ALA A 69 2.09 8.38 11.90
CA ALA A 69 1.31 9.51 11.42
C ALA A 69 2.20 10.60 10.82
N ALA A 70 3.32 10.92 11.46
CA ALA A 70 4.29 11.89 10.98
C ALA A 70 4.97 11.42 9.68
N ALA A 71 5.39 10.15 9.62
CA ALA A 71 5.97 9.57 8.41
C ALA A 71 4.96 9.57 7.25
N TRP A 72 3.74 9.11 7.48
CA TRP A 72 2.67 9.07 6.49
C TRP A 72 2.32 10.48 5.99
N ARG A 73 2.16 11.48 6.88
CA ARG A 73 1.86 12.87 6.49
C ARG A 73 2.96 13.50 5.62
N ARG A 74 4.22 13.14 5.84
CA ARG A 74 5.37 13.64 5.04
C ARG A 74 5.37 13.12 3.60
N GLN A 75 4.85 11.93 3.36
CA GLN A 75 4.80 11.34 2.02
C GLN A 75 3.78 12.05 1.12
N HIS A 76 4.18 12.33 -0.12
CA HIS A 76 3.21 12.78 -1.12
C HIS A 76 2.28 11.63 -1.52
N LYS A 77 0.99 11.92 -1.65
CA LYS A 77 -0.05 10.91 -1.97
C LYS A 77 -0.72 11.24 -3.30
N TRP A 78 -0.80 10.29 -4.21
CA TRP A 78 -1.64 10.40 -5.41
C TRP A 78 -2.91 9.58 -5.20
N VAL A 79 -4.06 10.26 -5.15
CA VAL A 79 -5.34 9.61 -4.84
C VAL A 79 -6.11 9.41 -6.13
N VAL A 80 -6.30 8.17 -6.53
CA VAL A 80 -7.02 7.81 -7.77
C VAL A 80 -8.51 7.72 -7.46
N SER A 81 -9.28 8.66 -7.98
CA SER A 81 -10.73 8.71 -7.79
C SER A 81 -11.40 9.66 -8.78
N ARG A 82 -12.51 9.22 -9.38
CA ARG A 82 -13.37 10.06 -10.23
C ARG A 82 -14.47 10.78 -9.45
N SER A 83 -14.73 10.36 -8.20
CA SER A 83 -15.86 10.87 -7.42
C SER A 83 -15.44 11.84 -6.31
N LEU A 84 -14.16 11.83 -5.91
CA LEU A 84 -13.67 12.78 -4.93
C LEU A 84 -13.54 14.15 -5.60
N THR A 85 -13.95 15.19 -4.89
CA THR A 85 -13.80 16.59 -5.33
C THR A 85 -12.58 17.25 -4.70
N SER A 86 -12.09 16.72 -3.58
CA SER A 86 -10.90 17.19 -2.88
C SER A 86 -10.17 16.05 -2.17
N VAL A 87 -8.92 16.32 -1.81
CA VAL A 87 -8.04 15.43 -1.01
C VAL A 87 -7.40 16.25 0.10
N GLY A 88 -6.88 15.56 1.11
CA GLY A 88 -6.18 16.14 2.26
C GLY A 88 -4.81 16.73 1.93
N PRO A 89 -4.06 17.17 2.95
CA PRO A 89 -2.77 17.83 2.77
C PRO A 89 -1.74 16.89 2.13
N ASN A 90 -0.81 17.48 1.38
CA ASN A 90 0.28 16.76 0.70
C ASN A 90 -0.22 15.60 -0.18
N ALA A 91 -1.39 15.79 -0.81
CA ALA A 91 -1.99 14.85 -1.72
C ALA A 91 -2.45 15.52 -3.02
N THR A 92 -2.39 14.77 -4.12
CA THR A 92 -2.90 15.17 -5.43
C THR A 92 -4.01 14.22 -5.86
N LEU A 93 -5.16 14.75 -6.25
CA LEU A 93 -6.23 13.98 -6.85
C LEU A 93 -5.88 13.62 -8.30
N VAL A 94 -5.99 12.33 -8.64
CA VAL A 94 -5.83 11.78 -9.99
C VAL A 94 -7.19 11.28 -10.46
N ALA A 95 -7.93 12.15 -11.17
CA ALA A 95 -9.26 11.81 -11.67
C ALA A 95 -9.22 10.92 -12.92
N ASP A 96 -8.28 11.20 -13.82
CA ASP A 96 -8.17 10.56 -15.13
C ASP A 96 -6.71 10.28 -15.53
N ASN A 97 -6.53 9.57 -16.64
CA ASN A 97 -5.23 9.27 -17.23
C ASN A 97 -4.23 8.58 -16.28
N LEU A 98 -4.72 7.61 -15.50
CA LEU A 98 -3.93 6.86 -14.52
C LEU A 98 -2.60 6.35 -15.10
N GLU A 99 -2.62 5.74 -16.29
CA GLU A 99 -1.42 5.23 -16.95
C GLU A 99 -0.36 6.33 -17.13
N ALA A 100 -0.75 7.45 -17.74
CA ALA A 100 0.18 8.56 -18.02
C ALA A 100 0.77 9.13 -16.73
N VAL A 101 -0.06 9.28 -15.69
CA VAL A 101 0.40 9.76 -14.39
C VAL A 101 1.43 8.80 -13.79
N ILE A 102 1.13 7.50 -13.70
CA ILE A 102 2.07 6.54 -13.12
C ILE A 102 3.36 6.43 -13.93
N ARG A 103 3.29 6.42 -15.27
CA ARG A 103 4.49 6.43 -16.11
C ARG A 103 5.35 7.67 -15.87
N ARG A 104 4.73 8.84 -15.73
CA ARG A 104 5.44 10.07 -15.38
C ARG A 104 6.13 9.96 -14.03
N LEU A 105 5.43 9.50 -12.99
CA LEU A 105 6.00 9.30 -11.66
C LEU A 105 7.20 8.34 -11.67
N LYS A 106 7.10 7.22 -12.40
CA LYS A 106 8.22 6.28 -12.58
C LYS A 106 9.44 6.94 -13.22
N ASN A 107 9.23 7.82 -14.19
CA ASN A 107 10.32 8.47 -14.93
C ASN A 107 10.97 9.63 -14.16
N GLU A 108 10.16 10.45 -13.50
CA GLU A 108 10.62 11.70 -12.87
C GLU A 108 11.14 11.50 -11.44
N LEU A 109 10.66 10.47 -10.74
CA LEU A 109 11.04 10.21 -9.35
C LEU A 109 12.06 9.07 -9.23
N ALA A 110 12.67 8.98 -8.06
CA ALA A 110 13.54 7.88 -7.64
C ALA A 110 12.99 7.25 -6.34
N GLY A 111 13.41 6.03 -6.02
CA GLY A 111 12.96 5.30 -4.84
C GLY A 111 11.71 4.46 -5.08
N GLU A 112 10.95 4.20 -4.02
CA GLU A 112 9.76 3.36 -4.06
C GLU A 112 8.49 4.19 -3.89
N ILE A 113 7.50 3.92 -4.74
CA ILE A 113 6.15 4.44 -4.62
C ILE A 113 5.24 3.26 -4.31
N GLU A 114 4.61 3.29 -3.15
CA GLU A 114 3.70 2.23 -2.71
C GLU A 114 2.33 2.42 -3.33
N VAL A 115 1.71 1.33 -3.78
CA VAL A 115 0.31 1.28 -4.22
C VAL A 115 -0.49 0.58 -3.16
N GLY A 116 -1.59 1.19 -2.73
CA GLY A 116 -2.56 0.61 -1.82
C GLY A 116 -3.94 0.45 -2.44
N GLY A 117 -4.55 -0.71 -2.20
CA GLY A 117 -5.93 -1.03 -2.59
C GLY A 117 -6.01 -2.04 -3.75
N PRO A 118 -6.71 -3.18 -3.58
CA PRO A 118 -6.72 -4.24 -4.60
C PRO A 118 -7.31 -3.82 -5.96
N ASP A 119 -8.32 -2.94 -5.97
CA ASP A 119 -8.94 -2.47 -7.22
C ASP A 119 -7.99 -1.58 -8.04
N LEU A 120 -7.24 -0.71 -7.37
CA LEU A 120 -6.22 0.11 -8.02
C LEU A 120 -5.08 -0.77 -8.53
N ALA A 121 -4.62 -1.71 -7.71
CA ALA A 121 -3.57 -2.67 -8.10
C ALA A 121 -3.98 -3.53 -9.29
N ARG A 122 -5.26 -3.87 -9.42
CA ARG A 122 -5.82 -4.51 -10.63
C ARG A 122 -5.61 -3.66 -11.86
N SER A 123 -6.07 -2.42 -11.87
CA SER A 123 -5.92 -1.54 -13.03
C SER A 123 -4.45 -1.31 -13.39
N LEU A 124 -3.56 -1.14 -12.41
CA LEU A 124 -2.13 -0.96 -12.68
C LEU A 124 -1.45 -2.22 -13.19
N THR A 125 -1.92 -3.39 -12.78
CA THR A 125 -1.39 -4.65 -13.32
C THR A 125 -1.81 -4.87 -14.77
N GLU A 126 -3.06 -4.56 -15.13
CA GLU A 126 -3.54 -4.64 -16.52
C GLU A 126 -2.71 -3.74 -17.46
N LEU A 127 -2.17 -2.65 -16.93
CA LEU A 127 -1.28 -1.72 -17.64
C LEU A 127 0.20 -2.13 -17.61
N GLY A 128 0.55 -3.20 -16.90
CA GLY A 128 1.94 -3.65 -16.72
C GLY A 128 2.81 -2.66 -15.92
N LEU A 129 2.23 -1.94 -14.96
CA LEU A 129 2.90 -0.84 -14.26
C LEU A 129 3.42 -1.19 -12.87
N ILE A 130 2.98 -2.29 -12.27
CA ILE A 130 3.49 -2.80 -10.98
C ILE A 130 4.83 -3.51 -11.21
N ASP A 131 5.88 -3.06 -10.51
CA ASP A 131 7.21 -3.66 -10.58
C ASP A 131 7.38 -4.79 -9.54
N GLU A 132 6.73 -4.65 -8.38
CA GLU A 132 6.87 -5.58 -7.26
C GLU A 132 5.56 -5.72 -6.47
N TYR A 133 5.32 -6.92 -5.97
CA TYR A 133 4.22 -7.29 -5.09
C TYR A 133 4.78 -7.69 -3.74
N GLN A 134 4.36 -7.03 -2.66
CA GLN A 134 4.76 -7.34 -1.29
C GLN A 134 3.54 -7.78 -0.46
N LEU A 135 3.50 -9.06 -0.14
CA LEU A 135 2.39 -9.68 0.58
C LEU A 135 2.78 -9.83 2.04
N TYR A 136 2.10 -9.13 2.94
CA TYR A 136 2.25 -9.31 4.38
C TYR A 136 1.20 -10.30 4.88
N ILE A 137 1.59 -11.58 4.94
CA ILE A 137 0.68 -12.70 5.22
C ILE A 137 0.55 -12.91 6.72
N HIS A 138 -0.68 -12.80 7.21
CA HIS A 138 -1.08 -13.04 8.58
C HIS A 138 -1.65 -14.44 8.76
N PRO A 139 -1.45 -15.10 9.91
CA PRO A 139 -1.94 -16.45 10.18
C PRO A 139 -3.40 -16.41 10.65
N VAL A 140 -4.26 -15.81 9.82
CA VAL A 140 -5.70 -15.63 10.01
C VAL A 140 -6.41 -16.08 8.75
N VAL A 141 -7.52 -16.82 8.87
CA VAL A 141 -8.36 -17.25 7.76
C VAL A 141 -9.70 -16.53 7.88
N LEU A 142 -10.04 -15.68 6.90
CA LEU A 142 -11.26 -14.85 6.96
C LEU A 142 -12.48 -15.53 6.31
N GLY A 143 -12.26 -16.37 5.30
CA GLY A 143 -13.28 -17.02 4.48
C GLY A 143 -14.03 -16.08 3.53
N ARG A 144 -13.83 -14.76 3.65
CA ARG A 144 -14.47 -13.71 2.84
C ARG A 144 -13.64 -12.43 2.89
N GLY A 145 -13.93 -11.52 1.97
CA GLY A 145 -13.34 -10.18 1.95
C GLY A 145 -12.92 -9.79 0.54
N LYS A 146 -12.10 -8.75 0.44
CA LYS A 146 -11.52 -8.33 -0.84
C LYS A 146 -10.26 -9.14 -1.12
N PRO A 147 -10.15 -9.91 -2.21
CA PRO A 147 -8.92 -10.63 -2.51
C PRO A 147 -7.75 -9.66 -2.75
N PHE A 148 -6.55 -10.00 -2.29
CA PHE A 148 -5.32 -9.27 -2.60
C PHE A 148 -5.10 -9.17 -4.12
N PHE A 149 -5.28 -10.30 -4.82
CA PHE A 149 -5.31 -10.37 -6.27
C PHE A 149 -6.75 -10.31 -6.78
N ALA A 150 -7.25 -9.10 -7.03
CA ALA A 150 -8.62 -8.88 -7.55
C ALA A 150 -8.82 -9.26 -9.03
N ALA A 151 -7.78 -9.78 -9.70
CA ALA A 151 -7.83 -10.33 -11.06
C ALA A 151 -6.63 -11.28 -11.26
N PRO A 152 -6.67 -12.18 -12.25
CA PRO A 152 -5.54 -13.00 -12.64
C PRO A 152 -4.28 -12.18 -12.90
N ARG A 153 -3.14 -12.83 -12.72
CA ARG A 153 -1.81 -12.25 -12.93
C ARG A 153 -1.02 -13.15 -13.88
N PRO A 154 -0.12 -12.56 -14.71
CA PRO A 154 0.97 -13.33 -15.28
C PRO A 154 1.74 -14.07 -14.18
N PRO A 155 2.51 -15.13 -14.52
CA PRO A 155 3.37 -15.80 -13.57
C PRO A 155 4.24 -14.79 -12.81
N LEU A 156 4.40 -15.03 -11.51
CA LEU A 156 5.23 -14.21 -10.63
C LEU A 156 6.45 -15.00 -10.19
N ARG A 157 7.57 -14.31 -10.00
CA ARG A 157 8.81 -14.87 -9.49
C ARG A 157 9.08 -14.35 -8.09
N LEU A 158 9.27 -15.27 -7.14
CA LEU A 158 9.67 -14.93 -5.77
C LEU A 158 11.07 -14.33 -5.79
N VAL A 159 11.24 -13.19 -5.10
CA VAL A 159 12.54 -12.51 -4.98
C VAL A 159 13.00 -12.33 -3.54
N ALA A 160 12.08 -12.33 -2.57
CA ALA A 160 12.42 -12.32 -1.15
C ALA A 160 11.32 -12.99 -0.30
N SER A 161 11.72 -13.52 0.85
CA SER A 161 10.85 -14.10 1.87
C SER A 161 11.44 -13.81 3.24
N ASP A 162 10.72 -13.04 4.05
CA ASP A 162 11.19 -12.59 5.35
C ASP A 162 10.11 -12.81 6.41
N ARG A 163 10.49 -13.25 7.60
CA ARG A 163 9.60 -13.25 8.77
C ARG A 163 9.73 -11.92 9.49
N ILE A 164 8.61 -11.26 9.77
CA ILE A 164 8.54 -9.99 10.51
C ILE A 164 7.76 -10.23 11.79
N GLY A 165 8.42 -10.03 12.93
CA GLY A 165 7.85 -10.39 14.23
C GLY A 165 7.62 -11.90 14.34
N GLU A 166 6.65 -12.30 15.16
CA GLU A 166 6.39 -13.71 15.39
C GLU A 166 5.43 -14.31 14.37
N ARG A 167 4.52 -13.51 13.80
CA ARG A 167 3.33 -14.04 13.13
C ARG A 167 3.28 -13.77 11.63
N THR A 168 3.98 -12.74 11.15
CA THR A 168 3.80 -12.28 9.77
C THR A 168 4.96 -12.71 8.89
N ILE A 169 4.64 -13.20 7.70
CA ILE A 169 5.62 -13.47 6.64
C ILE A 169 5.41 -12.43 5.55
N ARG A 170 6.48 -11.73 5.16
CA ARG A 170 6.50 -10.90 3.96
C ARG A 170 7.06 -11.72 2.81
N LEU A 171 6.28 -11.87 1.74
CA LEU A 171 6.78 -12.41 0.47
C LEU A 171 6.84 -11.29 -0.57
N SER A 172 7.96 -11.19 -1.26
CA SER A 172 8.14 -10.24 -2.37
C SER A 172 8.23 -10.97 -3.70
N TYR A 173 7.44 -10.54 -4.66
CA TYR A 173 7.38 -11.09 -6.01
C TYR A 173 7.52 -10.01 -7.06
N VAL A 174 8.08 -10.37 -8.21
CA VAL A 174 8.08 -9.54 -9.42
C VAL A 174 7.38 -10.28 -10.57
N PRO A 175 6.83 -9.58 -11.56
CA PRO A 175 6.41 -10.21 -12.81
C PRO A 175 7.54 -11.06 -13.41
N ALA A 176 7.21 -12.26 -13.89
CA ALA A 176 8.18 -13.20 -14.49
C ALA A 176 8.64 -12.76 -15.89
#